data_AF-A0A392USL6-F1
#
_entry.id   AF-A0A392USL6-F1
#
_cell.length_a   1.000
_cell.length_b   1.000
_cell.length_c   1.000
_cell.angle_alpha   90.00
_cell.angle_beta   90.00
_cell.angle_gamma   90.00
#
_symmetry.space_group_name_H-M   'P 1'
#
loop_
_entity.id
_entity.type
_entity.pdbx_description
1 polymer ?
#
loop_
_entity_poly.entity_id
_entity_poly.type
_entity_poly.pdbx_seq_one_letter_code
_entity_poly.pdbx_strand_id
1 'polypeptide(L)' 'SVSSWRDLTEQFCRHFTASRRNPKTVATLEAIIQGKDEPLRNIIERFNKEAVQVNTIDDMKKYLLERGLRPRSDFAKA' A
#
# COMPACT_ATOMS: atom_id res chain seq x y z
N SER A 1 7.42 -30.50 19.20
CA SER A 1 6.44 -30.78 20.27
C SER A 1 5.81 -29.46 20.65
N VAL A 2 4.49 -29.41 20.84
CA VAL A 2 3.77 -28.19 21.22
C VAL A 2 3.53 -28.22 22.72
N SER A 3 4.13 -27.27 23.42
CA SER A 3 4.13 -27.20 24.89
C SER A 3 3.06 -26.26 25.46
N SER A 4 2.48 -25.39 24.62
CA SER A 4 1.42 -24.44 25.00
C SER A 4 0.65 -23.91 23.79
N TRP A 5 -0.46 -23.23 24.03
CA TRP A 5 -1.23 -22.54 22.99
C TRP A 5 -0.42 -21.42 22.29
N ARG A 6 0.44 -20.71 23.03
CA ARG A 6 1.36 -19.72 22.44
C ARG A 6 2.35 -20.37 21.49
N ASP A 7 2.93 -21.50 21.90
CA ASP A 7 3.88 -22.27 21.09
C ASP A 7 3.24 -22.79 19.81
N LEU A 8 1.98 -23.28 19.90
CA LEU A 8 1.20 -23.65 18.71
C LEU A 8 0.97 -22.45 17.78
N THR A 9 0.54 -21.32 18.34
CA THR A 9 0.23 -20.10 17.57
C THR A 9 1.48 -19.58 16.87
N GLU A 10 2.63 -19.58 17.56
CA GLU A 10 3.89 -19.13 17.01
C GLU A 10 4.39 -20.08 15.91
N GLN A 11 4.34 -21.39 16.11
CA GLN A 11 4.69 -22.37 15.08
C GLN A 11 3.75 -22.25 13.87
N PHE A 12 2.44 -22.11 14.09
CA PHE A 12 1.47 -21.90 13.02
C PHE A 12 1.75 -20.62 12.24
N CYS A 13 1.96 -19.48 12.90
CA CYS A 13 2.31 -18.23 12.24
C CYS A 13 3.64 -18.36 11.48
N ARG A 14 4.67 -18.95 12.09
CA ARG A 14 5.97 -19.16 11.43
C ARG A 14 5.86 -20.02 10.17
N HIS A 15 4.97 -21.01 10.11
CA HIS A 15 4.85 -21.90 8.95
C HIS A 15 3.83 -21.42 7.92
N PHE A 16 2.72 -20.81 8.33
CA PHE A 16 1.60 -20.44 7.44
C PHE A 16 1.55 -18.94 7.11
N THR A 17 2.08 -18.07 7.98
CA THR A 17 2.24 -16.63 7.69
C THR A 17 3.65 -16.28 7.20
N ALA A 18 4.48 -17.29 6.92
CA ALA A 18 5.83 -17.16 6.36
C ALA A 18 5.89 -16.50 4.97
N SER A 19 4.76 -16.14 4.36
CA SER A 19 4.76 -15.10 3.33
C SER A 19 5.10 -13.76 3.97
N ARG A 20 6.39 -13.58 4.30
CA ARG A 20 6.98 -12.27 4.55
C ARG A 20 6.93 -11.51 3.24
N ARG A 21 5.75 -10.99 2.88
CA ARG A 21 5.67 -9.96 1.86
C ARG A 21 6.54 -8.83 2.36
N ASN A 22 7.52 -8.44 1.55
CA ASN A 22 8.37 -7.31 1.87
C ASN A 22 7.45 -6.14 2.27
N PRO A 23 7.68 -5.52 3.44
CA PRO A 23 6.88 -4.38 3.85
C PRO A 23 6.85 -3.36 2.73
N LYS A 24 5.64 -2.96 2.32
CA LYS A 24 5.51 -1.89 1.34
C LYS A 24 5.93 -0.59 2.02
N THR A 25 6.74 0.18 1.31
CA THR A 25 7.31 1.41 1.85
C THR A 25 6.73 2.61 1.13
N VAL A 26 7.11 3.80 1.60
CA VAL A 26 6.81 5.07 0.92
C VAL A 26 7.25 5.03 -0.55
N ALA A 27 8.38 4.38 -0.87
CA ALA A 27 8.86 4.22 -2.24
C ALA A 27 7.90 3.42 -3.12
N THR A 28 7.12 2.49 -2.54
CA THR A 28 6.08 1.76 -3.28
C THR A 28 4.95 2.68 -3.73
N LEU A 29 4.55 3.64 -2.89
CA LEU A 29 3.54 4.65 -3.27
C LEU A 29 4.11 5.65 -4.27
N GLU A 30 5.37 6.03 -4.09
CA GLU A 30 6.06 6.99 -4.94
C GLU A 30 6.20 6.53 -6.40
N ALA A 31 6.27 5.22 -6.62
CA ALA A 31 6.30 4.61 -7.95
C ALA A 31 4.94 4.57 -8.66
N ILE A 32 3.84 4.94 -7.98
CA ILE A 32 2.48 4.90 -8.53
C ILE A 32 2.19 6.24 -9.22
N ILE A 33 2.37 6.26 -10.54
CA ILE A 33 2.16 7.43 -11.39
C ILE A 33 1.04 7.13 -12.39
N GLN A 34 0.18 8.13 -12.64
CA GLN A 34 -0.93 8.04 -13.58
C GLN A 34 -0.42 7.91 -15.03
N GLY A 35 -0.78 6.80 -15.67
CA GLY A 35 -0.48 6.49 -17.07
C GLY A 35 -1.15 7.45 -18.07
N LYS A 36 -0.74 7.38 -19.34
CA LYS A 36 -1.19 8.34 -20.37
C LYS A 36 -2.70 8.42 -20.55
N ASP A 37 -3.28 7.25 -20.66
CA ASP A 37 -4.70 7.06 -20.93
C ASP A 37 -5.36 6.36 -19.73
N GLU A 38 -4.75 6.49 -18.54
CA GLU A 38 -5.25 5.89 -17.30
C GLU A 38 -6.32 6.80 -16.68
N PRO A 39 -7.57 6.33 -16.53
CA PRO A 39 -8.61 7.06 -15.82
C PRO A 39 -8.23 7.29 -14.35
N LEU A 40 -8.71 8.40 -13.76
CA LEU A 40 -8.45 8.73 -12.35
C LEU A 40 -8.85 7.60 -11.39
N ARG A 41 -9.97 6.93 -11.68
CA ARG A 41 -10.43 5.79 -10.89
C ARG A 41 -9.36 4.68 -10.78
N ASN A 42 -8.69 4.36 -11.87
CA ASN A 42 -7.75 3.24 -11.92
C ASN A 42 -6.46 3.55 -11.15
N ILE A 43 -5.95 4.78 -11.24
CA ILE A 43 -4.77 5.18 -10.47
C ILE A 43 -5.09 5.24 -8.97
N ILE A 44 -6.27 5.73 -8.58
CA ILE A 44 -6.72 5.75 -7.18
C ILE A 44 -6.86 4.32 -6.64
N GLU A 45 -7.42 3.39 -7.41
CA GLU A 45 -7.53 1.98 -7.01
C GLU A 45 -6.16 1.34 -6.79
N ARG A 46 -5.20 1.56 -7.71
CA ARG A 46 -3.82 1.10 -7.55
C ARG A 46 -3.17 1.70 -6.32
N PHE A 47 -3.32 3.02 -6.12
CA PHE A 47 -2.75 3.72 -4.97
C PHE A 47 -3.31 3.18 -3.65
N ASN A 48 -4.63 3.10 -3.51
CA ASN A 48 -5.29 2.63 -2.29
C ASN A 48 -4.92 1.19 -1.94
N LYS A 49 -4.80 0.30 -2.94
CA LYS A 49 -4.38 -1.09 -2.74
C LYS A 49 -3.00 -1.20 -2.09
N GLU A 50 -2.10 -0.28 -2.41
CA GLU A 50 -0.74 -0.22 -1.87
C GLU A 50 -0.73 0.56 -0.54
N ALA A 51 -1.48 1.67 -0.44
CA ALA A 51 -1.52 2.55 0.72
C ALA A 51 -2.02 1.90 2.01
N VAL A 52 -2.94 0.93 1.92
CA VAL A 52 -3.40 0.16 3.10
C VAL A 52 -2.31 -0.74 3.71
N GLN A 53 -1.21 -0.98 2.98
CA GLN A 53 -0.10 -1.82 3.43
C GLN A 53 1.12 -1.01 3.85
N VAL A 54 1.12 0.31 3.62
CA VAL A 54 2.25 1.20 3.91
C VAL A 54 1.97 1.94 5.22
N ASN A 55 2.80 1.68 6.23
CA ASN A 55 2.73 2.37 7.51
C ASN A 55 3.38 3.75 7.43
N THR A 56 2.61 4.77 7.05
CA THR A 56 3.01 6.19 7.01
C THR A 56 1.82 7.09 7.33
N ILE A 57 2.08 8.38 7.59
CA ILE A 57 1.06 9.38 7.91
C ILE A 57 0.16 9.69 6.71
N ASP A 58 -1.09 10.03 6.95
CA ASP A 58 -2.07 10.25 5.87
C ASP A 58 -1.73 11.47 5.00
N ASP A 59 -1.12 12.52 5.57
CA ASP A 59 -0.62 13.66 4.80
C ASP A 59 0.44 13.25 3.78
N MET A 60 1.30 12.28 4.12
CA MET A 60 2.29 11.74 3.20
C MET A 60 1.61 10.95 2.07
N LYS A 61 0.57 10.17 2.39
CA LYS A 61 -0.21 9.46 1.36
C LYS A 61 -0.91 10.44 0.43
N LYS A 62 -1.52 11.50 0.97
CA LYS A 62 -2.17 12.56 0.19
C LYS A 62 -1.18 13.24 -0.75
N TYR A 63 -0.04 13.68 -0.22
CA TYR A 63 1.03 14.28 -1.01
C TYR A 63 1.49 13.39 -2.17
N LEU A 64 1.72 12.10 -1.91
CA LEU A 64 2.19 11.15 -2.94
C LEU A 64 1.11 10.85 -3.98
N LEU A 65 -0.16 10.77 -3.58
CA LEU A 65 -1.27 10.64 -4.51
C LEU A 65 -1.31 11.84 -5.45
N GLU A 66 -1.33 13.06 -4.92
CA GLU A 66 -1.34 14.31 -5.71
C GLU A 66 -0.15 14.40 -6.66
N ARG A 67 1.05 14.01 -6.19
CA ARG A 67 2.28 14.00 -7.00
C ARG A 67 2.23 12.97 -8.13
N GLY A 68 1.54 11.84 -7.93
CA GLY A 68 1.37 10.79 -8.93
C GLY A 68 0.34 11.12 -10.01
N LEU A 69 -0.51 12.13 -9.81
CA LEU A 69 -1.53 12.55 -10.77
C LEU A 69 -0.99 13.43 -11.88
N ARG A 70 -1.70 13.44 -13.01
CA ARG A 70 -1.37 14.30 -14.14
C ARG A 70 -1.77 15.75 -13.89
N PRO A 71 -0.99 16.73 -14.42
CA PRO A 71 -1.41 18.12 -14.44
C PRO A 71 -2.79 18.23 -15.10
N ARG A 72 -3.76 18.85 -14.40
CA ARG A 72 -5.18 18.99 -14.78
C ARG A 72 -6.08 17.77 -14.56
N SER A 73 -5.67 16.77 -13.77
CA SER A 73 -6.67 15.86 -13.17
C SER A 73 -7.61 16.68 -12.29
N ASP A 74 -8.93 16.54 -12.47
CA ASP A 74 -9.96 17.27 -11.70
C ASP A 74 -9.88 17.09 -10.16
N PHE A 75 -8.98 16.23 -9.70
CA PHE A 75 -8.67 15.98 -8.29
C PHE A 75 -8.11 17.21 -7.54
N ALA A 76 -7.45 18.14 -8.23
CA ALA A 76 -6.84 19.32 -7.60
C ALA A 76 -7.84 20.43 -7.21
N LYS A 77 -9.15 20.19 -7.37
CA LYS A 77 -10.22 21.20 -7.16
C LYS A 77 -11.14 20.91 -5.96
N ALA A 78 -10.87 19.88 -5.15
CA ALA A 78 -11.68 19.52 -3.98
C ALA A 78 -11.15 20.10 -2.68
#